data_AF-E5B171-F1
#
_entry.id   AF-E5B171-F1
#
_cell.length_a   1.000
_cell.length_b   1.000
_cell.length_c   1.000
_cell.angle_alpha   90.00
_cell.angle_beta   90.00
_cell.angle_gamma   90.00
#
_symmetry.space_group_name_H-M   'P 1'
#
loop_
_entity.id
_entity.type
_entity.pdbx_description
1 polymer ?
#
loop_
_entity_poly.entity_id
_entity_poly.type
_entity_poly.pdbx_seq_one_letter_code
_entity_poly.pdbx_strand_id
1 'polypeptide(L)' 'MNLYLFRTLNEVRQMTGKWLGEYNGEPPFESPSHLAQQEYRMTKNNAVTS' A
#
# COMPACT_ATOMS: atom_id res chain seq x y z
N MET A 1 19.19 3.04 -2.69
CA MET A 1 18.60 2.48 -3.92
C MET A 1 18.60 0.97 -3.79
N ASN A 2 17.43 0.33 -3.82
CA ASN A 2 17.34 -1.13 -3.82
C ASN A 2 17.10 -1.60 -5.26
N LEU A 3 17.96 -2.46 -5.77
CA LEU A 3 17.82 -3.06 -7.10
C LEU A 3 17.54 -4.55 -6.94
N TYR A 4 16.49 -5.04 -7.58
CA TYR A 4 16.13 -6.45 -7.54
C TYR A 4 16.37 -7.09 -8.90
N LEU A 5 17.03 -8.24 -8.91
CA LEU A 5 17.26 -9.06 -10.10
C LEU A 5 16.44 -10.35 -10.00
N PHE A 6 15.56 -10.58 -10.96
CA PHE A 6 14.73 -11.78 -11.04
C PHE A 6 15.19 -12.66 -12.20
N ARG A 7 15.17 -13.97 -11.98
CA ARG A 7 15.48 -15.01 -12.98
C ARG A 7 14.22 -15.49 -13.69
N THR A 8 13.05 -15.40 -13.04
CA THR A 8 11.78 -15.87 -13.63
C THR A 8 10.61 -14.94 -13.34
N LEU A 9 9.59 -14.99 -14.19
CA LEU A 9 8.34 -14.24 -13.98
C LEU A 9 7.59 -14.68 -12.71
N ASN A 10 7.79 -15.92 -12.26
CA ASN A 10 7.13 -16.40 -11.05
C ASN A 10 7.69 -15.72 -9.79
N GLU A 11 8.99 -15.42 -9.76
CA GLU A 11 9.63 -14.66 -8.66
C GLU A 11 9.08 -13.23 -8.60
N VAL A 12 8.92 -12.58 -9.76
CA VAL A 12 8.26 -11.26 -9.86
C VAL A 12 6.84 -11.35 -9.30
N ARG A 13 6.06 -12.36 -9.70
CA ARG A 13 4.67 -12.52 -9.26
C ARG A 13 4.56 -12.75 -7.75
N GLN A 14 5.45 -13.55 -7.17
CA GLN A 14 5.49 -13.78 -5.72
C GLN A 14 5.81 -12.50 -4.95
N MET A 15 6.82 -11.74 -5.39
CA MET A 15 7.20 -10.49 -4.73
C MET A 15 6.11 -9.43 -4.84
N THR A 16 5.54 -9.24 -6.03
CA THR A 16 4.42 -8.31 -6.23
C THR A 16 3.21 -8.71 -5.42
N GLY A 17 2.91 -10.01 -5.28
CA GLY A 17 1.81 -10.50 -4.43
C GLY A 17 2.02 -10.19 -2.95
N LYS A 18 3.26 -10.33 -2.46
CA LYS A 18 3.63 -9.95 -1.08
C LYS A 18 3.46 -8.44 -0.87
N TRP A 19 3.99 -7.63 -1.77
CA TRP A 19 3.85 -6.17 -1.70
C TRP A 19 2.40 -5.72 -1.81
N LEU A 20 1.58 -6.41 -2.60
CA LEU A 20 0.16 -6.10 -2.69
C LEU A 20 -0.51 -6.17 -1.32
N GLY A 21 -0.22 -7.20 -0.51
CA GLY A 21 -0.74 -7.32 0.86
C GLY A 21 -0.13 -6.30 1.83
N GLU A 22 1.16 -6.00 1.69
CA GLU A 22 1.87 -5.05 2.58
C GLU A 22 1.49 -3.59 2.31
N TYR A 23 1.28 -3.21 1.05
CA TYR A 23 1.00 -1.82 0.65
C TYR A 23 -0.49 -1.53 0.44
N ASN A 24 -1.30 -2.51 0.04
CA ASN A 24 -2.76 -2.33 -0.08
C ASN A 24 -3.53 -2.82 1.15
N GLY A 25 -2.85 -3.24 2.22
CA GLY A 25 -3.44 -3.38 3.55
C GLY A 25 -3.91 -2.04 4.12
N GLU A 26 -4.35 -1.98 5.39
CA GLU A 26 -4.61 -0.68 6.03
C GLU A 26 -3.41 0.25 5.83
N PRO A 27 -3.62 1.54 5.51
CA PRO A 27 -2.52 2.41 5.16
C PRO A 27 -1.52 2.48 6.31
N PRO A 28 -0.23 2.25 6.06
CA PRO A 28 0.81 2.52 7.04
C PRO A 28 1.12 4.03 7.11
N PHE A 29 0.12 4.88 6.84
CA PHE A 29 0.37 6.27 6.51
C PHE A 29 0.60 7.08 7.77
N GLU A 30 1.79 6.94 8.34
CA GLU A 30 2.48 8.10 8.91
C GLU A 30 2.95 8.97 7.74
N SER A 31 1.99 9.66 7.10
CA SER A 31 2.38 10.81 6.28
C SER A 31 3.01 11.86 7.16
N PRO A 32 4.10 12.49 6.71
CA PRO A 32 4.69 13.62 7.41
C PRO A 32 3.69 14.77 7.63
N SER A 33 2.65 14.88 6.79
CA SER A 33 1.56 15.83 6.98
C SER A 33 0.34 15.14 7.64
N HIS A 34 -0.08 15.69 8.78
CA HIS A 34 -1.28 15.27 9.50
C HIS A 34 -2.55 15.38 8.63
N LEU A 35 -2.57 16.35 7.70
CA LEU A 35 -3.68 16.63 6.79
C LEU A 35 -3.98 15.46 5.85
N ALA A 36 -2.97 14.89 5.19
CA ALA A 36 -3.18 13.81 4.23
C ALA A 36 -3.66 12.51 4.89
N GLN A 37 -3.30 12.27 6.16
CA GLN A 37 -3.80 11.12 6.93
C GLN A 37 -5.29 11.26 7.24
N GLN A 38 -5.73 12.45 7.62
CA GLN A 38 -7.12 12.71 8.00
C GLN A 38 -8.05 12.61 6.79
N GLU A 39 -7.65 13.16 5.65
CA GLU A 39 -8.42 13.07 4.40
C GLU A 39 -8.61 11.62 3.94
N TYR A 40 -7.57 10.79 4.04
CA TYR A 40 -7.67 9.36 3.76
C TYR A 40 -8.66 8.66 4.71
N ARG A 41 -8.60 8.96 6.02
CA ARG A 41 -9.53 8.38 7.01
C ARG A 41 -10.98 8.79 6.75
N MET A 42 -11.22 10.05 6.41
CA MET A 42 -12.56 10.56 6.11
C MET A 42 -13.14 9.92 4.84
N THR A 43 -12.35 9.81 3.77
CA THR A 43 -12.79 9.16 2.53
C THR A 43 -13.09 7.68 2.73
N LYS A 44 -12.28 6.95 3.51
CA LYS A 44 -12.54 5.55 3.88
C LYS A 44 -13.85 5.41 4.68
N ASN A 45 -14.04 6.24 5.71
CA ASN A 45 -15.23 6.14 6.57
C ASN A 45 -16.51 6.43 5.78
N ASN A 46 -16.51 7.45 4.92
CA ASN A 46 -17.67 7.80 4.10
C ASN A 46 -18.02 6.71 3.07
N ALA A 47 -17.01 5.99 2.55
CA ALA A 47 -17.20 4.88 1.63
C ALA A 47 -17.74 3.60 2.32
N VAL A 48 -17.54 3.46 3.63
CA VAL A 48 -18.04 2.32 4.43
C VAL A 48 -19.47 2.56 4.96
N THR A 49 -19.87 3.81 5.17
CA THR A 49 -21.22 4.18 5.66
C THR A 49 -22.25 4.49 4.56
N SER A 50 -21.93 4.22 3.28
CA SER A 50 -22.86 4.37 2.15
C SER A 50 -23.38 3.03 1.65
#